data_AF-A0A357CVB9-F1
#
_entry.id   AF-A0A357CVB9-F1
#
_cell.length_a   1.000
_cell.length_b   1.000
_cell.length_c   1.000
_cell.angle_alpha   90.00
_cell.angle_beta   90.00
_cell.angle_gamma   90.00
#
_symmetry.space_group_name_H-M   'P 1'
#
loop_
_entity.id
_entity.type
_entity.pdbx_description
1 polymer ?
#
loop_
_entity_poly.entity_id
_entity_poly.type
_entity_poly.pdbx_seq_one_letter_code
_entity_poly.pdbx_strand_id
1 'polypeptide(L)'
;KKPISAENLRIGWEEQLLSLNATNVSIRELARQLTVETGCSVVTDTDLNANVTVFFQKLSLEEGLRVLCQTNNLSLLKEGEQLFRITKGDGGFSLKYQDGLLSIEAKNIEVSRILDDIARQARVNILYDREVRGAVTIRFMDLPLETGLRAILEN
;
A
#
# COMPACT_ATOMS: atom_id res chain seq x y z
N LYS A 1 -6.04 20.20 22.66
CA LYS A 1 -6.42 19.24 21.60
C LYS A 1 -7.70 19.77 20.96
N LYS A 2 -7.68 20.20 19.69
CA LYS A 2 -8.92 20.55 18.98
C LYS A 2 -9.72 19.26 18.76
N PRO A 3 -11.04 19.25 18.97
CA PRO A 3 -11.87 18.09 18.68
C PRO A 3 -11.82 17.81 17.17
N ILE A 4 -11.82 16.53 16.80
CA ILE A 4 -12.07 16.09 15.44
C ILE A 4 -13.50 16.54 15.14
N SER A 5 -13.68 17.58 14.33
CA SER A 5 -15.01 18.00 13.88
C SER A 5 -15.61 16.86 13.04
N ALA A 6 -16.86 16.49 13.33
CA ALA A 6 -17.63 15.45 12.62
C ALA A 6 -17.81 15.70 11.10
N GLU A 7 -17.22 16.78 10.58
CA GLU A 7 -17.26 17.19 9.18
C GLU A 7 -16.16 16.53 8.34
N ASN A 8 -15.02 16.16 8.96
CA ASN A 8 -13.82 15.73 8.24
C ASN A 8 -13.70 14.20 8.08
N LEU A 9 -14.56 13.43 8.75
CA LEU A 9 -14.55 11.97 8.69
C LEU A 9 -15.97 11.42 8.72
N ARG A 10 -16.31 10.62 7.70
CA ARG A 10 -17.50 9.77 7.66
C ARG A 10 -17.10 8.38 7.21
N ILE A 11 -17.53 7.37 7.97
CA ILE A 11 -17.32 5.95 7.68
C ILE A 11 -18.71 5.31 7.57
N GLY A 12 -18.94 4.55 6.51
CA GLY A 12 -20.12 3.71 6.33
C GLY A 12 -19.70 2.27 6.13
N TRP A 13 -20.30 1.35 6.87
CA TRP A 13 -20.06 -0.08 6.78
C TRP A 13 -21.39 -0.81 6.71
N GLU A 14 -21.77 -1.24 5.51
CA GLU A 14 -23.06 -1.88 5.23
C GLU A 14 -22.82 -3.04 4.27
N GLU A 15 -23.44 -4.19 4.52
CA GLU A 15 -23.33 -5.37 3.64
C GLU A 15 -21.87 -5.78 3.32
N GLN A 16 -20.94 -5.64 4.28
CA GLN A 16 -19.50 -5.88 4.11
C GLN A 16 -18.80 -4.95 3.09
N LEU A 17 -19.41 -3.80 2.82
CA LEU A 17 -18.88 -2.76 1.94
C LEU A 17 -18.58 -1.48 2.73
N LEU A 18 -17.36 -0.98 2.55
CA LEU A 18 -16.83 0.23 3.15
C LEU A 18 -17.06 1.43 2.22
N SER A 19 -17.62 2.49 2.79
CA SER A 19 -17.62 3.83 2.23
C SER A 19 -16.86 4.76 3.18
N LEU A 20 -15.97 5.58 2.64
CA LEU A 20 -15.11 6.44 3.44
C LEU A 20 -15.04 7.83 2.81
N ASN A 21 -15.29 8.85 3.61
CA ASN A 21 -14.95 10.24 3.30
C ASN A 21 -14.06 10.75 4.44
N ALA A 22 -12.76 10.89 4.18
CA ALA A 22 -11.79 11.45 5.11
C ALA A 22 -11.11 12.65 4.45
N THR A 23 -11.03 13.77 5.17
CA THR A 23 -10.31 14.97 4.73
C THR A 23 -9.35 15.41 5.83
N ASN A 24 -8.05 15.28 5.58
CA ASN A 24 -6.97 15.65 6.50
C ASN A 24 -7.12 14.99 7.90
N VAL A 25 -7.38 13.69 7.93
CA VAL A 25 -7.59 12.90 9.16
C VAL A 25 -6.31 12.15 9.54
N SER A 26 -5.98 12.05 10.83
CA SER A 26 -4.85 11.24 11.30
C SER A 26 -5.04 9.76 10.94
N ILE A 27 -4.05 9.14 10.30
CA ILE A 27 -4.11 7.73 9.90
C ILE A 27 -4.28 6.79 11.09
N ARG A 28 -3.72 7.12 12.26
CA ARG A 28 -3.87 6.31 13.48
C ARG A 28 -5.31 6.33 13.99
N GLU A 29 -5.92 7.51 14.01
CA GLU A 29 -7.32 7.65 14.44
C GLU A 29 -8.26 6.99 13.44
N LEU A 30 -7.97 7.10 12.15
CA LEU A 30 -8.74 6.43 11.11
C LEU A 30 -8.63 4.89 11.23
N ALA A 31 -7.43 4.34 11.37
CA ALA A 31 -7.22 2.90 11.53
C ALA A 31 -7.96 2.32 12.75
N ARG A 32 -7.93 3.06 13.88
CA ARG A 32 -8.70 2.72 15.08
C ARG A 32 -10.20 2.70 14.81
N GLN A 33 -10.74 3.72 14.12
CA GLN A 33 -12.17 3.77 13.82
C GLN A 33 -12.59 2.68 12.82
N LEU A 34 -11.79 2.44 11.78
CA LEU A 34 -12.02 1.33 10.85
C LEU A 34 -12.05 -0.02 11.57
N THR A 35 -11.18 -0.22 12.57
CA THR A 35 -11.21 -1.43 13.40
C THR A 35 -12.52 -1.59 14.17
N VAL A 36 -13.03 -0.50 14.75
CA VAL A 36 -14.31 -0.50 15.49
C VAL A 36 -15.49 -0.76 14.55
N GLU A 37 -15.54 -0.10 13.40
CA GLU A 37 -16.67 -0.20 12.47
C GLU A 37 -16.73 -1.55 11.74
N THR A 38 -15.58 -2.12 11.36
CA THR A 38 -15.51 -3.30 10.49
C THR A 38 -15.26 -4.60 11.24
N GLY A 39 -14.78 -4.53 12.48
CA GLY A 39 -14.33 -5.69 13.27
C GLY A 39 -13.01 -6.32 12.80
N CYS A 40 -12.41 -5.83 11.70
CA CYS A 40 -11.09 -6.27 11.24
C CYS A 40 -10.00 -5.42 11.90
N SER A 41 -8.90 -6.05 12.30
CA SER A 41 -7.76 -5.32 12.89
C SER A 41 -7.03 -4.50 11.82
N VAL A 42 -7.20 -3.18 11.87
CA VAL A 42 -6.46 -2.23 11.03
C VAL A 42 -5.47 -1.48 11.92
N VAL A 43 -4.18 -1.76 11.74
CA VAL A 43 -3.10 -1.20 12.58
C VAL A 43 -2.14 -0.34 11.76
N THR A 44 -1.43 0.55 12.43
CA THR A 44 -0.38 1.38 11.82
C THR A 44 0.96 1.13 12.51
N ASP A 45 2.07 1.34 11.80
CA ASP A 45 3.38 1.39 12.45
C ASP A 45 3.47 2.53 13.48
N THR A 46 4.29 2.32 14.53
CA THR A 46 4.33 3.19 15.71
C THR A 46 4.82 4.61 15.40
N ASP A 47 5.69 4.76 14.40
CA ASP A 47 6.29 6.00 13.93
C ASP A 47 5.52 6.65 12.77
N LEU A 48 4.41 6.05 12.30
CA LEU A 48 3.61 6.59 11.22
C LEU A 48 2.79 7.82 11.67
N ASN A 49 3.29 9.00 11.31
CA ASN A 49 2.68 10.30 11.56
C ASN A 49 2.23 10.94 10.25
N ALA A 50 1.10 10.49 9.72
CA ALA A 50 0.52 11.00 8.48
C ALA A 50 -0.94 11.39 8.66
N ASN A 51 -1.36 12.42 7.92
CA ASN A 51 -2.76 12.72 7.71
C ASN A 51 -3.16 12.25 6.31
N VAL A 52 -4.39 11.77 6.19
CA VAL A 52 -4.93 11.21 4.96
C VAL A 52 -6.17 11.95 4.50
N THR A 53 -6.32 12.00 3.18
CA THR A 53 -7.53 12.43 2.49
C THR A 53 -7.89 11.36 1.47
N VAL A 54 -9.12 10.85 1.53
CA VAL A 54 -9.63 9.88 0.57
C VAL A 54 -11.15 9.93 0.53
N PHE A 55 -11.71 9.66 -0.64
CA PHE A 55 -13.14 9.45 -0.81
C PHE A 55 -13.39 8.23 -1.70
N PHE A 56 -14.21 7.30 -1.21
CA PHE A 56 -14.74 6.19 -2.01
C PHE A 56 -16.04 5.67 -1.40
N GLN A 57 -16.81 4.92 -2.20
CA GLN A 57 -18.07 4.32 -1.78
C GLN A 57 -18.13 2.84 -2.17
N LYS A 58 -18.71 2.03 -1.28
CA LYS A 58 -19.08 0.64 -1.53
C LYS A 58 -17.96 -0.27 -2.05
N LEU A 59 -16.77 -0.20 -1.45
CA LEU A 59 -15.65 -1.11 -1.75
C LEU A 59 -15.54 -2.18 -0.68
N SER A 60 -14.97 -3.35 -1.00
CA SER A 60 -14.56 -4.28 0.06
C SER A 60 -13.53 -3.60 0.98
N LEU A 61 -13.39 -4.07 2.22
CA LEU A 61 -12.42 -3.49 3.16
C LEU A 61 -11.00 -3.47 2.57
N GLU A 62 -10.57 -4.58 1.98
CA GLU A 62 -9.23 -4.72 1.41
C GLU A 62 -9.00 -3.74 0.24
N GLU A 63 -9.96 -3.61 -0.67
CA GLU A 63 -9.89 -2.65 -1.78
C GLU A 63 -9.90 -1.20 -1.26
N GLY A 64 -10.78 -0.87 -0.32
CA GLY A 64 -10.85 0.47 0.28
C GLY A 64 -9.55 0.86 0.99
N LEU A 65 -8.94 -0.06 1.72
CA LEU A 65 -7.63 0.15 2.35
C LEU A 65 -6.51 0.31 1.33
N ARG A 66 -6.54 -0.42 0.21
CA ARG A 66 -5.56 -0.23 -0.88
C ARG A 66 -5.69 1.17 -1.48
N VAL A 67 -6.91 1.62 -1.78
CA VAL A 67 -7.19 2.97 -2.31
C VAL A 67 -6.74 4.06 -1.34
N LEU A 68 -7.09 3.91 -0.05
CA LEU A 68 -6.62 4.80 1.02
C LEU A 68 -5.10 4.92 1.01
N CYS A 69 -4.39 3.79 0.97
CA CYS A 69 -2.94 3.77 1.05
C CYS A 69 -2.28 4.40 -0.18
N GLN A 70 -2.72 4.00 -1.38
CA GLN A 70 -2.18 4.51 -2.64
C GLN A 70 -2.35 6.03 -2.77
N THR A 71 -3.52 6.56 -2.40
CA THR A 71 -3.82 8.00 -2.50
C THR A 71 -2.98 8.85 -1.54
N ASN A 72 -2.53 8.26 -0.44
CA ASN A 72 -1.87 8.99 0.65
C ASN A 72 -0.39 8.62 0.82
N ASN A 73 0.21 7.99 -0.19
CA ASN A 73 1.59 7.53 -0.15
C ASN A 73 1.88 6.67 1.11
N LEU A 74 1.01 5.69 1.35
CA LEU A 74 1.13 4.67 2.38
C LEU A 74 1.21 3.29 1.72
N SER A 75 1.65 2.29 2.47
CA SER A 75 1.64 0.88 2.02
C SER A 75 0.67 0.07 2.87
N LEU A 76 0.06 -0.96 2.27
CA LEU A 76 -0.83 -1.90 2.93
C LEU A 76 -0.22 -3.31 2.92
N LEU A 77 -0.09 -3.92 4.09
CA LEU A 77 0.29 -5.32 4.27
C LEU A 77 -0.90 -6.09 4.84
N LYS A 78 -1.25 -7.23 4.23
CA LYS A 78 -2.23 -8.17 4.76
C LYS A 78 -1.48 -9.25 5.52
N GLU A 79 -1.56 -9.23 6.85
CA GLU A 79 -0.83 -10.14 7.75
C GLU A 79 -1.72 -11.31 8.25
N GLY A 80 -2.98 -11.37 7.78
CA GLY A 80 -3.92 -12.45 8.04
C GLY A 80 -5.27 -12.19 7.39
N GLU A 81 -6.25 -13.06 7.62
CA GLU A 81 -7.61 -12.91 7.06
C GLU A 81 -8.30 -11.62 7.53
N GLN A 82 -8.06 -11.22 8.77
CA GLN A 82 -8.69 -10.05 9.41
C GLN A 82 -7.66 -9.05 9.97
N LEU A 83 -6.42 -9.09 9.49
CA LEU A 83 -5.33 -8.23 9.97
C LEU A 83 -4.66 -7.49 8.81
N PHE A 84 -4.76 -6.15 8.87
CA PHE A 84 -4.18 -5.22 7.92
C PHE A 84 -3.24 -4.25 8.65
N ARG A 85 -2.01 -4.14 8.15
CA ARG A 85 -1.03 -3.16 8.64
C ARG A 85 -0.80 -2.09 7.59
N ILE A 86 -0.93 -0.84 8.02
CA ILE A 86 -0.63 0.36 7.22
C ILE A 86 0.74 0.88 7.65
N THR A 87 1.65 1.00 6.68
CA THR A 87 3.01 1.49 6.91
C THR A 87 3.27 2.72 6.04
N LYS A 88 4.42 3.36 6.26
CA LYS A 88 4.85 4.46 5.40
C LYS A 88 4.98 3.96 3.96
N GLY A 89 4.44 4.71 3.01
CA GLY A 89 4.62 4.45 1.58
C GLY A 89 5.88 5.14 1.10
N ASP A 90 6.47 4.60 0.05
CA ASP A 90 7.83 4.98 -0.33
C ASP A 90 7.91 6.11 -1.35
N GLY A 91 6.82 6.83 -1.60
CA GLY A 91 6.87 8.03 -2.45
C GLY A 91 6.84 7.75 -3.94
N GLY A 92 6.13 6.69 -4.37
CA GLY A 92 6.00 6.34 -5.79
C GLY A 92 6.48 4.94 -6.11
N PHE A 93 6.13 3.95 -5.28
CA PHE A 93 6.33 2.53 -5.57
C PHE A 93 4.98 1.86 -5.85
N SER A 94 4.78 1.40 -7.08
CA SER A 94 3.72 0.51 -7.50
C SER A 94 4.35 -0.65 -8.26
N LEU A 95 3.88 -1.86 -7.98
CA LEU A 95 4.32 -3.07 -8.64
C LEU A 95 3.11 -3.96 -8.87
N LYS A 96 2.91 -4.38 -10.11
CA LYS A 96 1.84 -5.29 -10.50
C LYS A 96 2.44 -6.42 -11.32
N TYR A 97 2.17 -7.65 -10.92
CA TYR A 97 2.44 -8.83 -11.72
C TYR A 97 1.14 -9.57 -12.05
N GLN A 98 0.81 -9.66 -13.33
CA GLN A 98 -0.40 -10.32 -13.82
C GLN A 98 -0.14 -10.94 -15.19
N ASP A 99 -0.64 -12.17 -15.43
CA ASP A 99 -0.57 -12.84 -16.73
C ASP A 99 0.85 -12.94 -17.32
N GLY A 100 1.87 -13.09 -16.46
CA GLY A 100 3.28 -13.16 -16.85
C GLY A 100 3.95 -11.81 -17.11
N LEU A 101 3.20 -10.71 -16.94
CA LEU A 101 3.64 -9.34 -17.21
C LEU A 101 3.85 -8.55 -15.92
N LEU A 102 4.96 -7.84 -15.86
CA LEU A 102 5.40 -7.01 -14.76
C LEU A 102 5.29 -5.54 -15.15
N SER A 103 4.63 -4.76 -14.29
CA SER A 103 4.55 -3.30 -14.36
C SER A 103 5.09 -2.70 -13.08
N ILE A 104 5.99 -1.73 -13.20
CA ILE A 104 6.63 -1.04 -12.06
C ILE A 104 6.59 0.46 -12.29
N GLU A 105 6.25 1.19 -11.23
CA GLU A 105 6.61 2.60 -11.05
C GLU A 105 7.31 2.69 -9.70
N ALA A 106 8.60 3.00 -9.69
CA ALA A 106 9.43 3.11 -8.50
C ALA A 106 10.17 4.45 -8.58
N LYS A 107 10.10 5.27 -7.52
CA LYS A 107 10.88 6.50 -7.40
C LYS A 107 11.67 6.50 -6.10
N ASN A 108 13.00 6.47 -6.23
CA ASN A 108 13.93 6.44 -5.10
C ASN A 108 13.64 5.28 -4.11
N ILE A 109 13.49 4.07 -4.64
CA ILE A 109 13.13 2.85 -3.89
C ILE A 109 14.34 1.93 -3.81
N GLU A 110 14.63 1.38 -2.64
CA GLU A 110 15.69 0.37 -2.48
C GLU A 110 15.43 -0.83 -3.41
N VAL A 111 16.41 -1.15 -4.25
CA VAL A 111 16.30 -2.21 -5.26
C VAL A 111 15.94 -3.57 -4.65
N SER A 112 16.49 -3.90 -3.48
CA SER A 112 16.17 -5.14 -2.75
C SER A 112 14.69 -5.26 -2.43
N ARG A 113 14.03 -4.15 -2.06
CA ARG A 113 12.59 -4.12 -1.81
C ARG A 113 11.79 -4.42 -3.07
N ILE A 114 12.21 -3.88 -4.22
CA ILE A 114 11.56 -4.17 -5.50
C ILE A 114 11.66 -5.67 -5.80
N LEU A 115 12.84 -6.26 -5.62
CA LEU A 115 13.06 -7.69 -5.83
C LEU A 115 12.22 -8.56 -4.88
N ASP A 116 12.13 -8.20 -3.60
CA ASP A 116 11.31 -8.91 -2.62
C ASP A 116 9.82 -8.87 -2.97
N ASP A 117 9.33 -7.72 -3.44
CA ASP A 117 7.94 -7.56 -3.87
C ASP A 117 7.64 -8.35 -5.16
N ILE A 118 8.59 -8.43 -6.10
CA ILE A 118 8.48 -9.30 -7.29
C ILE A 118 8.42 -10.77 -6.85
N ALA A 119 9.34 -11.21 -6.00
CA ALA A 119 9.38 -12.59 -5.50
C ALA A 119 8.04 -12.99 -4.87
N ARG A 120 7.46 -12.09 -4.06
CA ARG A 120 6.15 -12.28 -3.41
C ARG A 120 5.00 -12.33 -4.43
N GLN A 121 4.91 -11.39 -5.35
CA GLN A 121 3.78 -11.32 -6.30
C GLN A 121 3.85 -12.39 -7.39
N ALA A 122 5.04 -12.67 -7.92
CA ALA A 122 5.24 -13.67 -8.95
C ALA A 122 5.38 -15.11 -8.40
N ARG A 123 5.46 -15.28 -7.08
CA ARG A 123 5.67 -16.57 -6.40
C ARG A 123 6.91 -17.30 -6.92
N VAL A 124 8.00 -16.55 -7.09
CA VAL A 124 9.31 -17.05 -7.53
C VAL A 124 10.35 -16.77 -6.46
N ASN A 125 11.40 -17.59 -6.41
CA ASN A 125 12.56 -17.32 -5.58
C ASN A 125 13.54 -16.43 -6.35
N ILE A 126 13.92 -15.31 -5.76
CA ILE A 126 14.96 -14.42 -6.30
C ILE A 126 16.13 -14.43 -5.33
N LEU A 127 17.29 -14.88 -5.81
CA LEU A 127 18.55 -14.87 -5.06
C LEU A 127 19.39 -13.71 -5.60
N TYR A 128 19.76 -12.79 -4.72
CA TYR A 128 20.63 -11.67 -5.05
C TYR A 128 21.69 -11.49 -3.96
N ASP A 129 22.87 -10.99 -4.34
CA ASP A 129 23.98 -10.79 -3.42
C ASP A 129 23.66 -9.67 -2.41
N ARG A 130 24.32 -9.69 -1.24
CA ARG A 130 24.25 -8.63 -0.23
C ARG A 130 24.70 -7.27 -0.77
N GLU A 131 25.47 -7.24 -1.84
CA GLU A 131 25.91 -6.02 -2.53
C GLU A 131 24.82 -5.37 -3.38
N VAL A 132 23.71 -6.06 -3.67
CA VAL A 132 22.56 -5.50 -4.40
C VAL A 132 21.78 -4.56 -3.48
N ARG A 133 22.14 -3.28 -3.54
CA ARG A 133 21.61 -2.19 -2.69
C ARG A 133 21.54 -0.88 -3.49
N GLY A 134 20.77 0.07 -2.96
CA GLY A 134 20.69 1.41 -3.51
C GLY A 134 19.29 1.74 -4.01
N ALA A 135 18.95 3.02 -3.89
CA ALA A 135 17.68 3.54 -4.33
C ALA A 135 17.68 3.72 -5.86
N VAL A 136 16.69 3.12 -6.54
CA VAL A 136 16.49 3.21 -7.98
C VAL A 136 15.20 3.97 -8.30
N THR A 137 15.18 4.61 -9.46
CA THR A 137 13.97 5.21 -10.04
C THR A 137 13.72 4.55 -11.39
N ILE A 138 12.67 3.74 -11.48
CA ILE A 138 12.38 2.90 -12.63
C ILE A 138 10.88 2.98 -12.94
N ARG A 139 10.54 3.05 -14.23
CA ARG A 139 9.17 2.94 -14.68
C ARG A 139 9.09 2.15 -15.97
N PHE A 140 8.29 1.08 -15.95
CA PHE A 140 7.93 0.33 -17.15
C PHE A 140 6.57 -0.34 -16.95
N MET A 141 5.92 -0.68 -18.05
CA MET A 141 4.62 -1.36 -18.05
C MET A 141 4.70 -2.60 -18.93
N ASP A 142 4.05 -3.66 -18.45
CA ASP A 142 3.76 -4.90 -19.17
C ASP A 142 4.98 -5.58 -19.81
N LEU A 143 6.09 -5.65 -19.07
CA LEU A 143 7.27 -6.40 -19.51
C LEU A 143 7.21 -7.85 -19.02
N PRO A 144 7.65 -8.85 -19.81
CA PRO A 144 7.86 -10.20 -19.30
C PRO A 144 8.78 -10.18 -18.07
N LEU A 145 8.50 -11.04 -17.08
CA LEU A 145 9.21 -11.04 -15.79
C LEU A 145 10.74 -10.98 -15.92
N GLU A 146 11.33 -11.85 -16.74
CA GLU A 146 12.78 -11.87 -16.95
C GLU A 146 13.31 -10.57 -17.57
N THR A 147 12.55 -9.95 -18.47
CA THR A 147 12.92 -8.68 -19.10
C THR A 147 12.83 -7.53 -18.09
N GLY A 148 11.79 -7.52 -17.26
CA GLY A 148 11.66 -6.54 -16.18
C GLY A 148 12.77 -6.67 -15.14
N LEU A 149 13.14 -7.89 -14.74
CA LEU A 149 14.26 -8.14 -13.83
C LEU A 149 15.59 -7.63 -14.39
N ARG A 150 15.87 -7.89 -15.67
CA ARG A 150 17.05 -7.33 -16.35
C ARG A 150 17.04 -5.81 -16.33
N ALA A 151 15.92 -5.20 -16.70
CA ALA A 151 15.78 -3.74 -16.68
C ALA A 151 16.02 -3.13 -15.29
N ILE A 152 15.71 -3.85 -14.20
CA ILE A 152 15.98 -3.37 -12.83
C ILE A 152 17.46 -3.44 -12.48
N LEU A 153 18.15 -4.51 -12.87
CA LEU A 153 19.52 -4.80 -12.46
C LEU A 153 20.60 -4.21 -13.37
N GLU A 154 20.22 -3.83 -14.60
CA GLU A 154 21.12 -3.24 -15.61
C GLU A 154 21.10 -1.70 -15.60
N ASN A 155 20.35 -1.06 -14.68
CA ASN A 155 20.32 0.40 -14.49
C ASN A 155 21.49 0.93 -13.65
#